data_AF-A0A7N2N2T7-F1
#
_entry.id   AF-A0A7N2N2T7-F1
#
_cell.length_a   1.000
_cell.length_b   1.000
_cell.length_c   1.000
_cell.angle_alpha   90.00
_cell.angle_beta   90.00
_cell.angle_gamma   90.00
#
_symmetry.space_group_name_H-M   'P 1'
#
loop_
_entity.id
_entity.type
_entity.pdbx_description
1 polymer ?
#
loop_
_entity_poly.entity_id
_entity_poly.type
_entity_poly.pdbx_seq_one_letter_code
_entity_poly.pdbx_strand_id
1 'polypeptide(L)'
;MTVRHSVCLTSTPILLILVLLGFEVIGGGRASRLNRWESGIRMPTEKDDAEDVDGEVGTRWAVLVAGSSGYGNYRHQADICHAYQLLKKDGLKEENIVVFMYDDIANNEFNPRPGIIINHPQGSDVYAGVPKDYTGEQVTAENLYAVLLGNKNRVKGGSGKVVDSKPNDRIFVYYSDHGGPGVLGMPNLPYVYAMDFLEVLKKKHASGTYKKMVIYVEACESGSIFEGIMPQDLNIYVTTASNAQESSFGIYCPGMEPSPPPEYITCLGDLYSVAWMEDSETHNLKKETVEQQYQTVKNRTSNFLNYNIGSHVMEYGNTNIKAEKVYLYQGFDPATVNLPPNNRLLDTHMEVINQRDAELFFLWQMYKKLENGSQKDEILKQITETMRHRTHLDGSIELIGTFLYGPHKGSSIFNSVREPGMPLVDDWGCLKSMVRLFENYCGSLTQYGMKHMRAFANICNSGVSKVSVEEAIVAACSGHDPGLLHPSNHGYSA
;
A
#
# COMPACT_ATOMS: atom_id res chain seq x y z
N MET A 1 -28.83 -13.93 -72.88
CA MET A 1 -29.62 -12.71 -72.55
C MET A 1 -28.99 -12.11 -71.30
N THR A 2 -28.39 -10.90 -71.28
CA THR A 2 -28.94 -9.53 -71.48
C THR A 2 -30.03 -9.18 -70.45
N VAL A 3 -30.09 -8.02 -69.77
CA VAL A 3 -29.20 -6.82 -69.58
C VAL A 3 -29.73 -6.09 -68.30
N ARG A 4 -29.02 -5.30 -67.46
CA ARG A 4 -28.23 -4.04 -67.55
C ARG A 4 -27.39 -3.93 -66.23
N HIS A 5 -26.34 -3.13 -65.96
CA HIS A 5 -25.84 -1.79 -66.37
C HIS A 5 -26.66 -0.58 -65.85
N SER A 6 -26.14 0.62 -65.55
CA SER A 6 -24.80 1.24 -65.28
C SER A 6 -25.04 2.76 -64.94
N VAL A 7 -24.18 3.64 -64.39
CA VAL A 7 -22.75 3.65 -63.98
C VAL A 7 -22.46 4.73 -62.89
N CYS A 8 -21.21 4.80 -62.40
CA CYS A 8 -20.47 5.90 -61.71
C CYS A 8 -20.69 7.36 -62.22
N LEU A 9 -20.11 8.47 -61.69
CA LEU A 9 -19.53 8.99 -60.40
C LEU A 9 -18.84 10.36 -60.76
N THR A 10 -18.23 11.11 -59.81
CA THR A 10 -17.37 12.34 -59.98
C THR A 10 -18.09 13.68 -60.32
N SER A 11 -17.65 14.90 -59.93
CA SER A 11 -16.65 15.43 -58.95
C SER A 11 -16.99 16.90 -58.52
N THR A 12 -16.32 17.42 -57.47
CA THR A 12 -16.41 18.78 -56.84
C THR A 12 -15.24 19.71 -57.28
N PRO A 13 -14.91 20.92 -56.70
CA PRO A 13 -15.57 21.85 -55.72
C PRO A 13 -15.44 23.40 -56.06
N ILE A 14 -15.64 24.32 -55.07
CA ILE A 14 -14.99 25.66 -54.80
C ILE A 14 -15.80 27.00 -54.92
N LEU A 15 -15.83 27.78 -53.80
CA LEU A 15 -16.01 29.25 -53.51
C LEU A 15 -17.07 30.12 -54.30
N LEU A 16 -17.61 31.25 -53.79
CA LEU A 16 -17.03 32.35 -52.96
C LEU A 16 -18.10 33.11 -52.11
N ILE A 17 -17.75 34.30 -51.57
CA ILE A 17 -18.41 35.07 -50.48
C ILE A 17 -19.24 36.26 -50.99
N LEU A 18 -20.26 36.71 -50.24
CA LEU A 18 -20.85 38.07 -50.32
C LEU A 18 -21.32 38.58 -48.95
N VAL A 19 -21.36 39.91 -48.75
CA VAL A 19 -21.57 40.62 -47.46
C VAL A 19 -22.30 41.96 -47.68
N LEU A 20 -23.05 42.46 -46.68
CA LEU A 20 -23.28 43.88 -46.27
C LEU A 20 -24.75 44.30 -46.03
N LEU A 21 -24.91 45.23 -45.05
CA LEU A 21 -25.97 46.23 -44.76
C LEU A 21 -26.31 46.26 -43.25
N GLY A 22 -26.26 47.37 -42.49
CA GLY A 22 -25.64 48.69 -42.71
C GLY A 22 -26.16 49.82 -41.77
N PHE A 23 -25.26 50.67 -41.22
CA PHE A 23 -25.48 52.02 -40.60
C PHE A 23 -26.38 52.09 -39.31
N GLU A 24 -26.30 53.06 -38.37
CA GLU A 24 -25.43 54.22 -38.04
C GLU A 24 -25.46 54.42 -36.49
N VAL A 25 -24.35 54.54 -35.74
CA VAL A 25 -23.58 55.76 -35.33
C VAL A 25 -24.36 56.90 -34.62
N ILE A 26 -24.05 57.12 -33.32
CA ILE A 26 -23.65 58.40 -32.69
C ILE A 26 -23.12 58.09 -31.27
N GLY A 27 -22.07 58.80 -30.82
CA GLY A 27 -21.30 58.44 -29.61
C GLY A 27 -21.61 59.27 -28.35
N GLY A 28 -20.76 59.09 -27.32
CA GLY A 28 -20.79 59.85 -26.06
C GLY A 28 -20.61 58.97 -24.83
N GLY A 29 -19.39 58.83 -24.32
CA GLY A 29 -19.09 57.95 -23.19
C GLY A 29 -19.05 58.64 -21.83
N ARG A 30 -19.57 57.98 -20.79
CA ARG A 30 -19.13 58.15 -19.39
C ARG A 30 -19.49 56.93 -18.56
N ALA A 31 -18.64 56.58 -17.59
CA ALA A 31 -18.81 55.39 -16.76
C ALA A 31 -19.47 55.69 -15.42
N SER A 32 -20.45 54.87 -15.02
CA SER A 32 -20.91 54.72 -13.64
C SER A 32 -21.60 53.36 -13.44
N ARG A 33 -21.47 52.80 -12.23
CA ARG A 33 -22.06 51.49 -11.84
C ARG A 33 -23.57 51.60 -11.63
N LEU A 34 -24.33 50.55 -11.98
CA LEU A 34 -25.67 50.31 -11.42
C LEU A 34 -26.13 48.84 -11.64
N ASN A 35 -25.69 47.92 -10.77
CA ASN A 35 -26.33 46.60 -10.64
C ASN A 35 -27.52 46.73 -9.69
N ARG A 36 -28.76 46.48 -10.16
CA ARG A 36 -29.93 46.30 -9.28
C ARG A 36 -31.09 45.56 -9.96
N TRP A 37 -31.17 44.25 -9.76
CA TRP A 37 -32.39 43.66 -9.19
C TRP A 37 -32.16 42.26 -8.59
N GLU A 38 -32.74 42.06 -7.42
CA GLU A 38 -33.16 40.77 -6.86
C GLU A 38 -34.37 40.23 -7.68
N SER A 39 -34.93 39.02 -7.52
CA SER A 39 -34.74 37.96 -6.51
C SER A 39 -35.30 36.61 -7.02
N GLY A 40 -35.02 35.52 -6.30
CA GLY A 40 -35.70 34.22 -6.44
C GLY A 40 -34.78 33.06 -6.90
N ILE A 41 -34.94 31.82 -6.44
CA ILE A 41 -35.89 31.23 -5.48
C ILE A 41 -35.09 30.26 -4.58
N ARG A 42 -35.38 30.21 -3.26
CA ARG A 42 -34.88 29.15 -2.34
C ARG A 42 -36.02 28.19 -1.96
N MET A 43 -35.74 26.89 -1.96
CA MET A 43 -36.63 25.83 -1.48
C MET A 43 -36.48 25.67 0.05
N PRO A 44 -37.56 25.72 0.86
CA PRO A 44 -37.45 25.73 2.32
C PRO A 44 -37.50 24.32 2.96
N THR A 45 -36.74 23.34 2.44
CA THR A 45 -36.68 21.97 3.01
C THR A 45 -35.30 21.30 2.96
N GLU A 46 -34.23 22.08 3.07
CA GLU A 46 -32.97 21.55 3.61
C GLU A 46 -32.67 22.35 4.89
N LYS A 47 -32.30 21.65 5.96
CA LYS A 47 -31.55 22.28 7.04
C LYS A 47 -30.12 22.39 6.56
N ASP A 48 -29.52 23.56 6.77
CA ASP A 48 -28.08 23.64 6.92
C ASP A 48 -27.73 22.89 8.23
N ASP A 49 -27.59 21.55 8.16
CA ASP A 49 -26.90 20.78 9.20
C ASP A 49 -25.51 21.40 9.32
N ALA A 50 -25.18 21.82 10.55
CA ALA A 50 -24.38 23.02 10.79
C ALA A 50 -23.09 23.14 9.95
N GLU A 51 -22.74 24.38 9.60
CA GLU A 51 -21.36 24.73 9.21
C GLU A 51 -20.42 24.34 10.36
N ASP A 52 -19.89 23.11 10.27
CA ASP A 52 -19.11 22.47 11.34
C ASP A 52 -17.84 23.29 11.55
N VAL A 53 -17.77 23.97 12.69
CA VAL A 53 -16.91 25.15 12.85
C VAL A 53 -15.45 24.73 12.82
N ASP A 54 -14.75 25.13 11.76
CA ASP A 54 -13.36 24.78 11.43
C ASP A 54 -12.32 25.23 12.49
N GLY A 55 -12.78 25.88 13.57
CA GLY A 55 -12.01 26.23 14.76
C GLY A 55 -11.88 25.14 15.84
N GLU A 56 -12.66 24.03 15.79
CA GLU A 56 -12.47 22.88 16.70
C GLU A 56 -11.67 21.71 16.11
N VAL A 57 -11.39 21.73 14.81
CA VAL A 57 -10.67 20.65 14.12
C VAL A 57 -9.16 20.86 14.29
N GLY A 58 -8.52 19.97 15.06
CA GLY A 58 -7.06 19.94 15.16
C GLY A 58 -6.37 19.55 13.85
N THR A 59 -5.05 19.64 13.83
CA THR A 59 -4.23 19.40 12.65
C THR A 59 -4.40 17.97 12.14
N ARG A 60 -4.58 17.79 10.83
CA ARG A 60 -4.47 16.47 10.18
C ARG A 60 -3.01 16.21 9.82
N TRP A 61 -2.50 15.09 10.32
CA TRP A 61 -1.16 14.56 10.06
C TRP A 61 -1.26 13.24 9.29
N ALA A 62 -0.26 12.95 8.46
CA ALA A 62 -0.15 11.66 7.80
C ALA A 62 1.27 11.08 7.86
N VAL A 63 1.39 9.75 7.92
CA VAL A 63 2.64 9.01 7.73
C VAL A 63 2.40 7.96 6.66
N LEU A 64 3.14 8.03 5.56
CA LEU A 64 2.97 7.17 4.38
C LEU A 64 4.25 6.34 4.18
N VAL A 65 4.15 5.01 4.06
CA VAL A 65 5.31 4.10 4.12
C VAL A 65 5.27 3.00 3.05
N ALA A 66 6.24 3.02 2.14
CA ALA A 66 6.52 1.92 1.22
C ALA A 66 7.67 1.07 1.78
N GLY A 67 7.39 -0.19 2.12
CA GLY A 67 8.38 -1.07 2.76
C GLY A 67 9.39 -1.75 1.81
N SER A 68 9.29 -1.52 0.50
CA SER A 68 10.16 -2.16 -0.52
C SER A 68 10.97 -1.18 -1.38
N SER A 69 12.15 -1.64 -1.79
CA SER A 69 12.90 -1.18 -2.95
C SER A 69 12.73 -2.12 -4.16
N GLY A 70 13.29 -1.74 -5.31
CA GLY A 70 13.37 -2.54 -6.54
C GLY A 70 12.19 -2.31 -7.50
N TYR A 71 12.48 -2.25 -8.80
CA TYR A 71 11.45 -1.95 -9.82
C TYR A 71 10.37 -3.03 -9.97
N GLY A 72 10.66 -4.28 -9.61
CA GLY A 72 9.63 -5.32 -9.46
C GLY A 72 8.59 -5.01 -8.38
N ASN A 73 8.92 -4.13 -7.42
CA ASN A 73 8.04 -3.72 -6.34
C ASN A 73 7.33 -2.37 -6.57
N TYR A 74 7.48 -1.75 -7.75
CA TYR A 74 6.90 -0.47 -8.21
C TYR A 74 5.61 -0.04 -7.49
N ARG A 75 4.58 -0.90 -7.53
CA ARG A 75 3.26 -0.70 -6.93
C ARG A 75 3.26 -0.13 -5.50
N HIS A 76 4.12 -0.60 -4.59
CA HIS A 76 4.15 -0.10 -3.22
C HIS A 76 4.56 1.38 -3.12
N GLN A 77 5.52 1.83 -3.94
CA GLN A 77 5.92 3.25 -3.97
C GLN A 77 4.93 4.10 -4.78
N ALA A 78 4.28 3.53 -5.80
CA ALA A 78 3.19 4.17 -6.53
C ALA A 78 1.97 4.42 -5.64
N ASP A 79 1.60 3.47 -4.78
CA ASP A 79 0.55 3.60 -3.77
C ASP A 79 0.82 4.79 -2.83
N ILE A 80 2.04 4.88 -2.30
CA ILE A 80 2.44 5.97 -1.39
C ILE A 80 2.46 7.33 -2.09
N CYS A 81 2.88 7.38 -3.36
CA CYS A 81 2.80 8.58 -4.17
C CYS A 81 1.34 9.00 -4.42
N HIS A 82 0.46 8.07 -4.75
CA HIS A 82 -0.97 8.33 -4.99
C HIS A 82 -1.66 8.81 -3.70
N ALA A 83 -1.43 8.14 -2.57
CA ALA A 83 -1.92 8.56 -1.26
C ALA A 83 -1.43 9.96 -0.87
N TYR A 84 -0.19 10.34 -1.21
CA TYR A 84 0.29 11.71 -1.02
C TYR A 84 -0.51 12.71 -1.86
N GLN A 85 -0.72 12.45 -3.16
CA GLN A 85 -1.45 13.38 -4.03
C GLN A 85 -2.90 13.59 -3.54
N LEU A 86 -3.60 12.51 -3.19
CA LEU A 86 -4.93 12.55 -2.59
C LEU A 86 -4.95 13.45 -1.36
N LEU A 87 -4.14 13.16 -0.34
CA LEU A 87 -4.11 13.93 0.91
C LEU A 87 -3.71 15.40 0.69
N LYS A 88 -2.79 15.67 -0.23
CA LYS A 88 -2.32 17.03 -0.59
C LYS A 88 -3.41 17.84 -1.30
N LYS A 89 -4.14 17.22 -2.23
CA LYS A 89 -5.30 17.78 -2.97
C LYS A 89 -6.44 18.10 -2.01
N ASP A 90 -6.69 17.19 -1.06
CA ASP A 90 -7.69 17.29 0.00
C ASP A 90 -7.27 18.20 1.17
N GLY A 91 -6.15 18.92 1.03
CA GLY A 91 -5.78 20.04 1.89
C GLY A 91 -5.01 19.67 3.16
N LEU A 92 -4.46 18.46 3.26
CA LEU A 92 -3.37 18.24 4.21
C LEU A 92 -2.12 18.97 3.71
N LYS A 93 -1.39 19.58 4.65
CA LYS A 93 -0.19 20.33 4.34
C LYS A 93 1.03 19.42 4.34
N GLU A 94 2.02 19.76 3.52
CA GLU A 94 3.22 18.96 3.32
C GLU A 94 4.11 18.88 4.56
N GLU A 95 4.13 19.92 5.39
CA GLU A 95 4.80 19.89 6.69
C GLU A 95 4.20 18.85 7.67
N ASN A 96 2.96 18.41 7.42
CA ASN A 96 2.23 17.44 8.25
C ASN A 96 2.14 16.04 7.62
N ILE A 97 2.56 15.85 6.36
CA ILE A 97 2.62 14.54 5.70
C ILE A 97 4.08 14.09 5.68
N VAL A 98 4.39 12.96 6.32
CA VAL A 98 5.73 12.36 6.36
C VAL A 98 5.79 11.18 5.40
N VAL A 99 6.74 11.18 4.45
CA VAL A 99 6.84 10.14 3.42
C VAL A 99 8.11 9.29 3.56
N PHE A 100 7.91 7.98 3.65
CA PHE A 100 8.93 6.94 3.56
C PHE A 100 8.75 6.18 2.24
N MET A 101 9.74 6.26 1.35
CA MET A 101 9.80 5.48 0.11
C MET A 101 11.26 5.38 -0.33
N TYR A 102 11.69 4.25 -0.89
CA TYR A 102 13.11 4.06 -1.18
C TYR A 102 13.64 4.99 -2.29
N ASP A 103 12.75 5.48 -3.17
CA ASP A 103 12.97 6.50 -4.20
C ASP A 103 13.77 6.05 -5.44
N ASP A 104 13.81 4.74 -5.67
CA ASP A 104 14.53 4.07 -6.76
C ASP A 104 13.65 3.71 -7.98
N ILE A 105 12.39 4.14 -7.99
CA ILE A 105 11.41 3.81 -9.04
C ILE A 105 11.35 4.86 -10.16
N ALA A 106 11.20 6.14 -9.83
CA ALA A 106 10.93 7.17 -10.84
C ALA A 106 12.07 7.34 -11.86
N ASN A 107 13.32 7.22 -11.42
CA ASN A 107 14.50 7.33 -12.27
C ASN A 107 15.18 5.97 -12.53
N ASN A 108 14.44 4.86 -12.39
CA ASN A 108 14.94 3.52 -12.66
C ASN A 108 15.24 3.32 -14.14
N GLU A 109 16.27 2.52 -14.49
CA GLU A 109 16.57 2.18 -15.89
C GLU A 109 15.43 1.42 -16.58
N PHE A 110 14.61 0.70 -15.81
CA PHE A 110 13.43 0.00 -16.31
C PHE A 110 12.17 0.87 -16.36
N ASN A 111 12.21 2.13 -15.91
CA ASN A 111 11.04 3.00 -15.98
C ASN A 111 10.89 3.61 -17.38
N PRO A 112 9.85 3.25 -18.16
CA PRO A 112 9.68 3.78 -19.51
C PRO A 112 9.28 5.26 -19.54
N ARG A 113 8.96 5.85 -18.38
CA ARG A 113 8.64 7.27 -18.21
C ARG A 113 9.51 7.88 -17.09
N PRO A 114 10.81 8.18 -17.35
CA PRO A 114 11.71 8.70 -16.32
C PRO A 114 11.17 9.96 -15.63
N GLY A 115 11.27 10.00 -14.30
CA GLY A 115 10.71 11.06 -13.45
C GLY A 115 9.21 10.95 -13.18
N ILE A 116 8.51 9.92 -13.66
CA ILE A 116 7.05 9.72 -13.51
C ILE A 116 6.75 8.37 -12.85
N ILE A 117 5.76 8.35 -11.95
CA ILE A 117 5.14 7.12 -11.40
C ILE A 117 3.61 7.22 -11.59
N ILE A 118 2.94 6.13 -11.97
CA ILE A 118 1.48 6.07 -12.13
C ILE A 118 0.92 4.89 -11.32
N ASN A 119 -0.19 5.07 -10.60
CA ASN A 119 -0.81 4.01 -9.79
C ASN A 119 -2.07 3.37 -10.44
N HIS A 120 -2.49 3.90 -11.60
CA HIS A 120 -3.62 3.43 -12.40
C HIS A 120 -3.22 3.40 -13.89
N PRO A 121 -3.71 2.45 -14.73
CA PRO A 121 -3.31 2.33 -16.14
C PRO A 121 -3.53 3.56 -17.01
N GLN A 122 -4.53 4.38 -16.65
CA GLN A 122 -4.87 5.63 -17.31
C GLN A 122 -4.60 6.86 -16.42
N GLY A 123 -3.91 6.66 -15.30
CA GLY A 123 -3.60 7.71 -14.32
C GLY A 123 -2.56 8.72 -14.80
N SER A 124 -2.59 9.91 -14.19
CA SER A 124 -1.53 10.90 -14.29
C SER A 124 -0.31 10.51 -13.45
N ASP A 125 0.78 11.27 -13.57
CA ASP A 125 1.89 11.17 -12.63
C ASP A 125 1.41 11.45 -11.19
N VAL A 126 1.84 10.61 -10.26
CA VAL A 126 1.66 10.78 -8.81
C VAL A 126 2.97 11.10 -8.09
N TYR A 127 4.12 11.09 -8.76
CA TYR A 127 5.44 11.32 -8.15
C TYR A 127 5.79 12.80 -7.96
N ALA A 128 5.31 13.69 -8.84
CA ALA A 128 5.60 15.12 -8.80
C ALA A 128 5.22 15.76 -7.45
N GLY A 129 6.22 16.33 -6.76
CA GLY A 129 6.01 17.06 -5.51
C GLY A 129 5.82 16.19 -4.26
N VAL A 130 6.01 14.87 -4.34
CA VAL A 130 6.08 13.99 -3.15
C VAL A 130 7.38 14.27 -2.38
N PRO A 131 7.33 14.65 -1.08
CA PRO A 131 8.52 15.03 -0.31
C PRO A 131 9.44 13.83 -0.05
N LYS A 132 10.74 14.08 -0.04
CA LYS A 132 11.78 13.08 0.22
C LYS A 132 12.17 13.09 1.70
N ASP A 133 11.23 12.79 2.59
CA ASP A 133 11.49 12.86 4.03
C ASP A 133 12.44 11.77 4.50
N TYR A 134 12.22 10.52 4.04
CA TYR A 134 13.10 9.39 4.32
C TYR A 134 13.20 8.50 3.07
N THR A 135 14.39 8.42 2.48
CA THR A 135 14.66 7.66 1.24
C THR A 135 15.93 6.81 1.33
N GLY A 136 16.08 5.84 0.43
CA GLY A 136 17.19 4.88 0.44
C GLY A 136 17.38 4.20 1.80
N GLU A 137 18.62 4.19 2.30
CA GLU A 137 19.03 3.64 3.60
C GLU A 137 18.27 4.20 4.83
N GLN A 138 17.55 5.31 4.67
CA GLN A 138 16.83 5.97 5.77
C GLN A 138 15.46 5.33 6.04
N VAL A 139 14.93 4.53 5.11
CA VAL A 139 13.66 3.82 5.25
C VAL A 139 13.86 2.63 6.19
N THR A 140 13.72 2.88 7.49
CA THR A 140 14.01 1.92 8.57
C THR A 140 12.90 1.92 9.62
N ALA A 141 12.76 0.77 10.29
CA ALA A 141 11.87 0.65 11.46
C ALA A 141 12.19 1.69 12.54
N GLU A 142 13.46 2.00 12.82
CA GLU A 142 13.82 3.00 13.83
C GLU A 142 13.37 4.42 13.46
N ASN A 143 13.55 4.85 12.21
CA ASN A 143 13.06 6.16 11.76
C ASN A 143 11.53 6.22 11.78
N LEU A 144 10.83 5.16 11.35
CA LEU A 144 9.37 5.10 11.44
C LEU A 144 8.88 5.25 12.90
N TYR A 145 9.51 4.53 13.83
CA TYR A 145 9.18 4.63 15.26
C TYR A 145 9.50 6.02 15.84
N ALA A 146 10.60 6.65 15.42
CA ALA A 146 10.95 8.02 15.81
C ALA A 146 9.93 9.05 15.27
N VAL A 147 9.50 8.91 14.01
CA VAL A 147 8.50 9.76 13.35
C VAL A 147 7.16 9.69 14.07
N LEU A 148 6.64 8.48 14.31
CA LEU A 148 5.34 8.27 14.96
C LEU A 148 5.31 8.85 16.38
N LEU A 149 6.43 8.78 17.12
CA LEU A 149 6.59 9.35 18.45
C LEU A 149 6.88 10.86 18.47
N GLY A 150 6.98 11.53 17.32
CA GLY A 150 7.36 12.95 17.24
C GLY A 150 8.82 13.24 17.66
N ASN A 151 9.68 12.22 17.73
CA ASN A 151 10.97 12.30 18.40
C ASN A 151 12.13 12.58 17.43
N LYS A 152 12.29 13.87 17.07
CA LYS A 152 13.36 14.38 16.19
C LYS A 152 14.76 13.94 16.62
N ASN A 153 15.00 13.80 17.94
CA ASN A 153 16.30 13.40 18.50
C ASN A 153 16.65 11.91 18.30
N ARG A 154 15.71 11.08 17.82
CA ARG A 154 15.92 9.67 17.47
C ARG A 154 15.96 9.39 15.97
N VAL A 155 15.69 10.39 15.14
CA VAL A 155 15.78 10.28 13.69
C VAL A 155 17.24 10.21 13.24
N LYS A 156 17.53 9.37 12.24
CA LYS A 156 18.83 9.17 11.62
C LYS A 156 18.73 9.46 10.11
N GLY A 157 19.33 10.57 9.68
CA GLY A 157 19.21 11.05 8.30
C GLY A 157 17.82 11.64 7.99
N GLY A 158 17.50 11.76 6.70
CA GLY A 158 16.22 12.31 6.24
C GLY A 158 16.04 13.81 6.49
N SER A 159 14.80 14.28 6.30
CA SER A 159 14.42 15.69 6.50
C SER A 159 14.29 16.09 7.97
N GLY A 160 14.22 15.11 8.89
CA GLY A 160 13.90 15.34 10.30
C GLY A 160 12.41 15.67 10.55
N LYS A 161 11.53 15.57 9.55
CA LYS A 161 10.08 15.70 9.71
C LYS A 161 9.53 14.53 10.52
N VAL A 162 8.67 14.81 11.51
CA VAL A 162 8.07 13.83 12.43
C VAL A 162 6.66 14.28 12.82
N VAL A 163 5.85 13.39 13.42
CA VAL A 163 4.48 13.69 13.86
C VAL A 163 4.48 14.42 15.21
N ASP A 164 4.79 15.71 15.15
CA ASP A 164 4.85 16.69 16.26
C ASP A 164 3.44 17.19 16.64
N SER A 165 2.52 16.24 16.84
CA SER A 165 1.08 16.44 16.94
C SER A 165 0.58 16.78 18.35
N LYS A 166 -0.63 17.34 18.42
CA LYS A 166 -1.26 17.87 19.65
C LYS A 166 -2.53 17.09 20.05
N PRO A 167 -3.04 17.22 21.28
CA PRO A 167 -4.18 16.41 21.77
C PRO A 167 -5.48 16.49 20.95
N ASN A 168 -5.69 17.55 20.16
CA ASN A 168 -6.87 17.69 19.29
C ASN A 168 -6.63 17.22 17.83
N ASP A 169 -5.37 16.95 17.47
CA ASP A 169 -4.97 16.56 16.12
C ASP A 169 -5.42 15.14 15.77
N ARG A 170 -5.53 14.83 14.47
CA ARG A 170 -5.79 13.48 13.97
C ARG A 170 -4.63 12.99 13.11
N ILE A 171 -4.35 11.70 13.19
CA ILE A 171 -3.24 11.05 12.47
C ILE A 171 -3.80 9.96 11.56
N PHE A 172 -3.45 10.03 10.27
CA PHE A 172 -3.59 8.92 9.33
C PHE A 172 -2.23 8.23 9.18
N VAL A 173 -2.20 6.90 9.19
CA VAL A 173 -1.00 6.11 8.90
C VAL A 173 -1.36 5.16 7.78
N TYR A 174 -0.54 5.14 6.73
CA TYR A 174 -0.73 4.24 5.60
C TYR A 174 0.58 3.53 5.27
N TYR A 175 0.50 2.22 5.10
CA TYR A 175 1.61 1.33 4.81
C TYR A 175 1.25 0.45 3.62
N SER A 176 2.17 0.30 2.67
CA SER A 176 2.10 -0.67 1.56
C SER A 176 3.45 -1.39 1.41
N ASP A 177 3.46 -2.70 1.66
CA ASP A 177 4.60 -3.58 1.34
C ASP A 177 4.20 -5.06 1.31
N HIS A 178 5.18 -5.94 1.05
CA HIS A 178 5.18 -7.33 1.50
C HIS A 178 5.01 -7.43 3.03
N GLY A 179 4.36 -8.51 3.47
CA GLY A 179 4.27 -8.87 4.89
C GLY A 179 4.63 -10.32 5.16
N GLY A 180 4.43 -10.70 6.42
CA GLY A 180 4.40 -12.07 6.89
C GLY A 180 3.68 -12.13 8.24
N PRO A 181 3.40 -13.33 8.78
CA PRO A 181 2.74 -13.46 10.07
C PRO A 181 3.49 -12.70 11.17
N GLY A 182 2.91 -11.60 11.69
CA GLY A 182 3.47 -10.77 12.75
C GLY A 182 4.61 -9.83 12.33
N VAL A 183 4.89 -9.70 11.03
CA VAL A 183 6.01 -8.89 10.49
C VAL A 183 5.60 -8.10 9.23
N LEU A 184 6.02 -6.85 9.16
CA LEU A 184 5.92 -5.97 7.99
C LEU A 184 7.33 -5.65 7.49
N GLY A 185 7.53 -5.66 6.17
CA GLY A 185 8.84 -5.42 5.56
C GLY A 185 9.37 -3.99 5.72
N MET A 186 10.65 -3.84 5.38
CA MET A 186 11.40 -2.59 5.26
C MET A 186 12.49 -2.79 4.20
N PRO A 187 12.90 -1.78 3.42
CA PRO A 187 13.97 -1.94 2.44
C PRO A 187 15.33 -2.16 3.11
N ASN A 188 15.46 -1.70 4.36
CA ASN A 188 16.65 -1.78 5.18
C ASN A 188 16.32 -2.50 6.49
N LEU A 189 17.10 -3.53 6.83
CA LEU A 189 16.84 -4.41 7.97
C LEU A 189 17.15 -3.73 9.33
N PRO A 190 16.50 -4.13 10.44
CA PRO A 190 15.50 -5.19 10.58
C PRO A 190 14.08 -4.76 10.18
N TYR A 191 13.21 -5.75 9.97
CA TYR A 191 11.79 -5.57 9.67
C TYR A 191 10.97 -5.05 10.88
N VAL A 192 9.75 -4.57 10.61
CA VAL A 192 8.81 -4.06 11.62
C VAL A 192 8.02 -5.23 12.22
N TYR A 193 8.28 -5.56 13.49
CA TYR A 193 7.52 -6.60 14.21
C TYR A 193 6.29 -6.00 14.89
N ALA A 194 5.17 -6.72 14.81
CA ALA A 194 3.87 -6.26 15.29
C ALA A 194 3.87 -5.74 16.74
N MET A 195 4.57 -6.44 17.65
CA MET A 195 4.66 -6.02 19.06
C MET A 195 5.51 -4.75 19.25
N ASP A 196 6.58 -4.53 18.47
CA ASP A 196 7.34 -3.27 18.53
C ASP A 196 6.46 -2.09 18.10
N PHE A 197 5.72 -2.27 16.99
CA PHE A 197 4.83 -1.27 16.42
C PHE A 197 3.69 -0.94 17.38
N LEU A 198 3.03 -1.95 17.96
CA LEU A 198 2.03 -1.77 19.01
C LEU A 198 2.60 -1.02 20.23
N GLU A 199 3.82 -1.34 20.66
CA GLU A 199 4.49 -0.67 21.76
C GLU A 199 4.89 0.78 21.43
N VAL A 200 5.03 1.14 20.16
CA VAL A 200 5.14 2.53 19.69
C VAL A 200 3.77 3.22 19.72
N LEU A 201 2.71 2.57 19.25
CA LEU A 201 1.34 3.11 19.28
C LEU A 201 0.84 3.36 20.71
N LYS A 202 1.11 2.44 21.65
CA LYS A 202 0.85 2.60 23.09
C LYS A 202 1.58 3.81 23.68
N LYS A 203 2.87 4.01 23.34
CA LYS A 203 3.65 5.18 23.78
C LYS A 203 3.15 6.49 23.17
N LYS A 204 2.75 6.47 21.90
CA LYS A 204 2.11 7.61 21.23
C LYS A 204 0.79 7.96 21.91
N HIS A 205 -0.04 6.97 22.28
CA HIS A 205 -1.26 7.18 23.07
C HIS A 205 -0.98 7.76 24.47
N ALA A 206 -0.05 7.15 25.22
CA ALA A 206 0.29 7.55 26.58
C ALA A 206 0.87 8.98 26.69
N SER A 207 1.39 9.54 25.58
CA SER A 207 1.79 10.95 25.52
C SER A 207 0.61 11.94 25.33
N GLY A 208 -0.59 11.46 25.03
CA GLY A 208 -1.78 12.29 24.81
C GLY A 208 -1.73 13.16 23.56
N THR A 209 -0.84 12.89 22.60
CA THR A 209 -0.53 13.79 21.48
C THR A 209 -1.43 13.62 20.24
N TYR A 210 -2.61 13.04 20.36
CA TYR A 210 -3.64 13.00 19.31
C TYR A 210 -5.04 12.72 19.88
N LYS A 211 -6.08 13.11 19.13
CA LYS A 211 -7.50 12.87 19.45
C LYS A 211 -7.92 11.47 19.04
N LYS A 212 -7.67 11.12 17.77
CA LYS A 212 -7.93 9.82 17.14
C LYS A 212 -6.91 9.53 16.03
N MET A 213 -6.68 8.24 15.76
CA MET A 213 -5.80 7.77 14.68
C MET A 213 -6.51 6.72 13.83
N VAL A 214 -6.20 6.70 12.53
CA VAL A 214 -6.62 5.65 11.59
C VAL A 214 -5.37 5.07 10.92
N ILE A 215 -5.26 3.74 10.86
CA ILE A 215 -4.13 3.01 10.27
C ILE A 215 -4.65 2.07 9.17
N TYR A 216 -4.17 2.24 7.94
CA TYR A 216 -4.46 1.39 6.78
C TYR A 216 -3.18 0.60 6.42
N VAL A 217 -3.30 -0.71 6.22
CA VAL A 217 -2.14 -1.60 5.96
C VAL A 217 -2.40 -2.53 4.78
N GLU A 218 -1.72 -2.27 3.66
CA GLU A 218 -1.53 -3.22 2.58
C GLU A 218 -0.30 -4.10 2.87
N ALA A 219 -0.52 -5.40 3.05
CA ALA A 219 0.51 -6.45 3.13
C ALA A 219 -0.07 -7.87 3.18
N CYS A 220 0.76 -8.86 2.82
CA CYS A 220 0.53 -10.28 3.12
C CYS A 220 0.30 -10.52 4.62
N GLU A 221 -0.71 -11.33 4.96
CA GLU A 221 -1.10 -11.71 6.32
C GLU A 221 -1.29 -10.52 7.30
N SER A 222 -1.62 -9.33 6.78
CA SER A 222 -1.58 -8.04 7.48
C SER A 222 -2.44 -7.96 8.76
N GLY A 223 -3.52 -8.73 8.86
CA GLY A 223 -4.31 -8.84 10.10
C GLY A 223 -3.51 -9.38 11.30
N SER A 224 -2.46 -10.16 11.05
CA SER A 224 -1.58 -10.72 12.10
C SER A 224 -0.73 -9.67 12.83
N ILE A 225 -0.70 -8.42 12.32
CA ILE A 225 -0.03 -7.28 12.94
C ILE A 225 -0.84 -6.72 14.13
N PHE A 226 -2.13 -7.07 14.22
CA PHE A 226 -3.06 -6.51 15.21
C PHE A 226 -3.87 -7.58 15.96
N GLU A 227 -4.11 -8.74 15.34
CA GLU A 227 -4.89 -9.82 15.94
C GLU A 227 -4.31 -10.29 17.28
N GLY A 228 -5.18 -10.31 18.30
CA GLY A 228 -4.84 -10.71 19.67
C GLY A 228 -3.87 -9.81 20.44
N ILE A 229 -3.37 -8.73 19.84
CA ILE A 229 -2.49 -7.76 20.52
C ILE A 229 -3.04 -6.33 20.56
N MET A 230 -3.88 -5.92 19.60
CA MET A 230 -4.37 -4.55 19.48
C MET A 230 -5.57 -4.26 20.41
N PRO A 231 -5.43 -3.40 21.44
CA PRO A 231 -6.53 -3.06 22.34
C PRO A 231 -7.43 -1.95 21.77
N GLN A 232 -8.63 -1.83 22.33
CA GLN A 232 -9.70 -0.95 21.81
C GLN A 232 -9.71 0.46 22.42
N ASP A 233 -8.93 0.71 23.47
CA ASP A 233 -8.93 1.95 24.27
C ASP A 233 -7.97 3.03 23.76
N LEU A 234 -7.04 2.70 22.86
CA LEU A 234 -6.01 3.63 22.36
C LEU A 234 -6.54 4.77 21.48
N ASN A 235 -7.83 4.85 21.15
CA ASN A 235 -8.38 5.78 20.14
C ASN A 235 -7.72 5.64 18.75
N ILE A 236 -7.31 4.42 18.41
CA ILE A 236 -6.78 4.03 17.11
C ILE A 236 -7.78 3.06 16.47
N TYR A 237 -8.14 3.28 15.21
CA TYR A 237 -8.84 2.32 14.36
C TYR A 237 -7.89 1.82 13.28
N VAL A 238 -8.00 0.54 12.94
CA VAL A 238 -7.13 -0.13 11.97
C VAL A 238 -7.98 -0.88 10.97
N THR A 239 -7.58 -0.86 9.70
CA THR A 239 -8.04 -1.81 8.69
C THR A 239 -6.84 -2.35 7.91
N THR A 240 -6.93 -3.62 7.49
CA THR A 240 -5.84 -4.35 6.86
C THR A 240 -6.34 -5.05 5.60
N ALA A 241 -5.52 -5.12 4.55
CA ALA A 241 -5.87 -5.71 3.25
C ALA A 241 -6.27 -7.19 3.31
N SER A 242 -5.74 -7.91 4.32
CA SER A 242 -5.88 -9.34 4.50
C SER A 242 -6.08 -9.71 5.97
N ASN A 243 -6.63 -10.88 6.23
CA ASN A 243 -6.61 -11.50 7.55
C ASN A 243 -5.19 -12.04 7.91
N ALA A 244 -5.03 -12.67 9.07
CA ALA A 244 -3.73 -13.15 9.56
C ALA A 244 -3.14 -14.38 8.83
N GLN A 245 -3.80 -14.91 7.79
CA GLN A 245 -3.54 -16.23 7.22
C GLN A 245 -3.42 -16.23 5.68
N GLU A 246 -3.85 -15.16 5.02
CA GLU A 246 -3.92 -15.04 3.56
C GLU A 246 -2.99 -13.94 3.03
N SER A 247 -2.59 -14.06 1.77
CA SER A 247 -1.81 -13.02 1.09
C SER A 247 -2.70 -11.84 0.69
N SER A 248 -2.06 -10.72 0.35
CA SER A 248 -2.69 -9.67 -0.45
C SER A 248 -2.18 -9.69 -1.90
N PHE A 249 -2.69 -8.77 -2.72
CA PHE A 249 -2.69 -8.93 -4.17
C PHE A 249 -2.31 -7.66 -4.93
N GLY A 250 -1.31 -7.75 -5.81
CA GLY A 250 -0.96 -6.71 -6.77
C GLY A 250 -1.90 -6.72 -7.97
N ILE A 251 -2.17 -5.54 -8.53
CA ILE A 251 -3.07 -5.33 -9.67
C ILE A 251 -2.47 -4.39 -10.72
N TYR A 252 -3.19 -4.17 -11.83
CA TYR A 252 -2.68 -3.42 -12.98
C TYR A 252 -1.34 -3.98 -13.48
N CYS A 253 -1.30 -5.31 -13.64
CA CYS A 253 -0.11 -6.08 -14.01
C CYS A 253 -0.06 -6.38 -15.53
N PRO A 254 1.11 -6.42 -16.18
CA PRO A 254 1.21 -6.63 -17.64
C PRO A 254 0.56 -7.92 -18.15
N GLY A 255 -0.55 -7.78 -18.90
CA GLY A 255 -1.31 -8.91 -19.43
C GLY A 255 -2.32 -9.53 -18.45
N MET A 256 -2.71 -8.78 -17.42
CA MET A 256 -3.90 -8.99 -16.58
C MET A 256 -4.85 -7.82 -16.81
N GLU A 257 -6.16 -8.04 -16.89
CA GLU A 257 -7.13 -6.95 -17.08
C GLU A 257 -7.61 -6.31 -15.76
N PRO A 258 -7.69 -4.97 -15.67
CA PRO A 258 -7.26 -3.98 -16.68
C PRO A 258 -5.73 -3.80 -16.76
N SER A 259 -5.17 -3.97 -17.96
CA SER A 259 -3.71 -3.98 -18.17
C SER A 259 -3.07 -2.58 -18.07
N PRO A 260 -1.85 -2.46 -17.53
CA PRO A 260 -1.07 -1.21 -17.58
C PRO A 260 -0.63 -0.90 -19.02
N PRO A 261 -0.14 0.33 -19.29
CA PRO A 261 0.43 0.69 -20.58
C PRO A 261 1.56 -0.29 -20.98
N PRO A 262 1.61 -0.74 -22.26
CA PRO A 262 2.40 -1.90 -22.67
C PRO A 262 3.92 -1.72 -22.55
N GLU A 263 4.40 -0.49 -22.37
CA GLU A 263 5.79 -0.20 -22.01
C GLU A 263 6.19 -0.79 -20.64
N TYR A 264 5.30 -0.77 -19.65
CA TYR A 264 5.58 -1.27 -18.29
C TYR A 264 5.77 -2.81 -18.25
N ILE A 265 6.50 -3.27 -17.23
CA ILE A 265 6.85 -4.68 -16.99
C ILE A 265 6.54 -5.15 -15.56
N THR A 266 5.87 -4.31 -14.78
CA THR A 266 5.59 -4.46 -13.35
C THR A 266 4.16 -3.99 -13.07
N CYS A 267 3.60 -4.39 -11.92
CA CYS A 267 2.26 -3.98 -11.49
C CYS A 267 2.26 -2.52 -10.98
N LEU A 268 1.18 -1.77 -11.22
CA LEU A 268 1.12 -0.33 -10.89
C LEU A 268 0.57 0.00 -9.49
N GLY A 269 -0.21 -0.88 -8.88
CA GLY A 269 -0.80 -0.69 -7.55
C GLY A 269 -1.22 -2.03 -6.92
N ASP A 270 -1.62 -2.01 -5.66
CA ASP A 270 -2.14 -3.18 -4.94
C ASP A 270 -3.66 -3.07 -4.68
N LEU A 271 -4.34 -4.22 -4.55
CA LEU A 271 -5.81 -4.31 -4.66
C LEU A 271 -6.54 -3.52 -3.57
N TYR A 272 -6.10 -3.62 -2.31
CA TYR A 272 -6.72 -2.89 -1.20
C TYR A 272 -6.33 -1.40 -1.26
N SER A 273 -5.05 -1.13 -1.57
CA SER A 273 -4.50 0.22 -1.75
C SER A 273 -5.34 1.06 -2.72
N VAL A 274 -5.47 0.56 -3.95
CA VAL A 274 -6.22 1.21 -5.02
C VAL A 274 -7.71 1.25 -4.68
N ALA A 275 -8.24 0.19 -4.04
CA ALA A 275 -9.63 0.17 -3.63
C ALA A 275 -10.00 1.32 -2.69
N TRP A 276 -9.15 1.71 -1.73
CA TRP A 276 -9.45 2.82 -0.82
C TRP A 276 -9.11 4.19 -1.43
N MET A 277 -8.07 4.29 -2.27
CA MET A 277 -7.69 5.57 -2.88
C MET A 277 -8.69 6.02 -3.96
N GLU A 278 -9.09 5.13 -4.88
CA GLU A 278 -10.08 5.46 -5.93
C GLU A 278 -11.50 5.66 -5.35
N ASP A 279 -11.80 5.00 -4.23
CA ASP A 279 -13.01 5.26 -3.44
C ASP A 279 -12.97 6.69 -2.88
N SER A 280 -11.89 7.08 -2.20
CA SER A 280 -11.73 8.43 -1.68
C SER A 280 -11.70 9.53 -2.76
N GLU A 281 -11.08 9.29 -3.91
CA GLU A 281 -11.07 10.25 -5.02
C GLU A 281 -12.45 10.48 -5.64
N THR A 282 -13.36 9.50 -5.54
CA THR A 282 -14.65 9.52 -6.24
C THR A 282 -15.87 9.72 -5.35
N HIS A 283 -15.68 9.91 -4.04
CA HIS A 283 -16.73 10.20 -3.07
C HIS A 283 -16.54 11.56 -2.37
N ASN A 284 -17.61 12.03 -1.72
CA ASN A 284 -17.58 13.24 -0.90
C ASN A 284 -17.20 12.86 0.54
N LEU A 285 -15.95 13.08 0.93
CA LEU A 285 -15.40 12.63 2.22
C LEU A 285 -16.03 13.31 3.46
N LYS A 286 -16.80 14.39 3.29
CA LYS A 286 -17.63 14.98 4.35
C LYS A 286 -18.95 14.22 4.58
N LYS A 287 -19.44 13.52 3.55
CA LYS A 287 -20.65 12.68 3.60
C LYS A 287 -20.32 11.24 3.96
N GLU A 288 -19.22 10.71 3.45
CA GLU A 288 -18.78 9.33 3.70
C GLU A 288 -18.22 9.10 5.10
N THR A 289 -18.57 7.96 5.71
CA THR A 289 -18.02 7.48 6.98
C THR A 289 -16.90 6.45 6.78
N VAL A 290 -16.04 6.31 7.79
CA VAL A 290 -14.98 5.29 7.81
C VAL A 290 -15.56 3.85 7.74
N GLU A 291 -16.79 3.63 8.21
CA GLU A 291 -17.54 2.38 7.96
C GLU A 291 -17.89 2.17 6.48
N GLN A 292 -18.38 3.19 5.79
CA GLN A 292 -18.78 3.07 4.39
C GLN A 292 -17.57 2.74 3.49
N GLN A 293 -16.47 3.49 3.63
CA GLN A 293 -15.21 3.20 2.95
C GLN A 293 -14.72 1.78 3.28
N TYR A 294 -14.76 1.36 4.56
CA TYR A 294 -14.41 -0.01 4.95
C TYR A 294 -15.25 -1.07 4.21
N GLN A 295 -16.56 -0.89 4.09
CA GLN A 295 -17.42 -1.85 3.37
C GLN A 295 -17.20 -1.81 1.85
N THR A 296 -17.00 -0.63 1.23
CA THR A 296 -16.67 -0.51 -0.20
C THR A 296 -15.36 -1.22 -0.52
N VAL A 297 -14.31 -0.91 0.23
CA VAL A 297 -12.97 -1.49 0.10
C VAL A 297 -13.00 -3.00 0.33
N LYS A 298 -13.73 -3.47 1.36
CA LYS A 298 -13.92 -4.90 1.65
C LYS A 298 -14.59 -5.65 0.51
N ASN A 299 -15.64 -5.08 -0.08
CA ASN A 299 -16.33 -5.70 -1.21
C ASN A 299 -15.41 -5.79 -2.44
N ARG A 300 -14.71 -4.70 -2.80
CA ARG A 300 -13.78 -4.68 -3.94
C ARG A 300 -12.58 -5.61 -3.75
N THR A 301 -11.96 -5.59 -2.56
CA THR A 301 -10.79 -6.42 -2.22
C THR A 301 -11.14 -7.91 -2.10
N SER A 302 -12.39 -8.26 -1.77
CA SER A 302 -12.86 -9.65 -1.85
C SER A 302 -12.89 -10.21 -3.28
N ASN A 303 -12.77 -9.35 -4.29
CA ASN A 303 -12.85 -9.64 -5.72
C ASN A 303 -14.03 -10.57 -6.05
N PHE A 304 -15.25 -10.06 -5.82
CA PHE A 304 -16.52 -10.80 -5.96
C PHE A 304 -16.62 -12.03 -5.04
N LEU A 305 -16.15 -11.89 -3.78
CA LEU A 305 -16.11 -12.95 -2.76
C LEU A 305 -15.26 -14.18 -3.16
N ASN A 306 -14.31 -14.02 -4.08
CA ASN A 306 -13.43 -15.08 -4.55
C ASN A 306 -12.05 -14.99 -3.88
N TYR A 307 -11.96 -15.47 -2.64
CA TYR A 307 -10.75 -15.43 -1.80
C TYR A 307 -9.55 -16.28 -2.29
N ASN A 308 -9.58 -16.76 -3.54
CA ASN A 308 -8.41 -17.29 -4.25
C ASN A 308 -7.66 -16.18 -5.02
N ILE A 309 -8.33 -15.06 -5.31
CA ILE A 309 -7.89 -13.91 -6.12
C ILE A 309 -8.29 -12.57 -5.47
N GLY A 310 -8.43 -12.57 -4.15
CA GLY A 310 -8.88 -11.46 -3.31
C GLY A 310 -8.78 -11.86 -1.84
N SER A 311 -9.01 -10.92 -0.93
CA SER A 311 -8.74 -11.11 0.51
C SER A 311 -9.82 -10.50 1.42
N HIS A 312 -9.85 -10.95 2.67
CA HIS A 312 -10.76 -10.46 3.71
C HIS A 312 -10.18 -9.19 4.34
N VAL A 313 -10.75 -8.04 4.00
CA VAL A 313 -10.37 -6.77 4.65
C VAL A 313 -10.86 -6.78 6.10
N MET A 314 -9.91 -6.80 7.04
CA MET A 314 -10.18 -6.88 8.47
C MET A 314 -10.17 -5.50 9.14
N GLU A 315 -10.63 -5.46 10.40
CA GLU A 315 -10.70 -4.26 11.23
C GLU A 315 -10.28 -4.55 12.68
N TYR A 316 -9.57 -3.60 13.32
CA TYR A 316 -9.08 -3.74 14.70
C TYR A 316 -9.11 -2.40 15.46
N GLY A 317 -9.02 -2.46 16.80
CA GLY A 317 -8.97 -1.29 17.67
C GLY A 317 -10.34 -0.67 17.97
N ASN A 318 -10.41 0.66 18.04
CA ASN A 318 -11.59 1.41 18.49
C ASN A 318 -12.62 1.58 17.36
N THR A 319 -13.58 0.66 17.26
CA THR A 319 -14.64 0.69 16.24
C THR A 319 -15.61 1.88 16.36
N ASN A 320 -15.62 2.63 17.47
CA ASN A 320 -16.38 3.89 17.57
C ASN A 320 -15.84 5.01 16.66
N ILE A 321 -14.67 4.82 16.05
CA ILE A 321 -14.10 5.73 15.04
C ILE A 321 -14.81 5.55 13.69
N LYS A 322 -15.40 4.38 13.41
CA LYS A 322 -16.02 4.06 12.12
C LYS A 322 -17.21 4.96 11.75
N ALA A 323 -17.88 5.52 12.75
CA ALA A 323 -18.96 6.49 12.58
C ALA A 323 -18.47 7.92 12.23
N GLU A 324 -17.17 8.21 12.38
CA GLU A 324 -16.59 9.47 11.92
C GLU A 324 -16.51 9.53 10.39
N LYS A 325 -16.50 10.76 9.86
CA LYS A 325 -16.36 11.03 8.43
C LYS A 325 -14.91 10.94 7.97
N VAL A 326 -14.68 10.46 6.75
CA VAL A 326 -13.33 10.23 6.20
C VAL A 326 -12.51 11.54 6.15
N TYR A 327 -13.15 12.69 5.91
CA TYR A 327 -12.46 13.99 5.84
C TYR A 327 -11.70 14.39 7.11
N LEU A 328 -12.06 13.84 8.26
CA LEU A 328 -11.40 14.11 9.53
C LEU A 328 -9.97 13.54 9.57
N TYR A 329 -9.64 12.61 8.65
CA TYR A 329 -8.32 12.00 8.51
C TYR A 329 -7.70 12.36 7.16
N GLN A 330 -8.44 12.20 6.06
CA GLN A 330 -7.89 12.35 4.70
C GLN A 330 -8.07 13.75 4.08
N GLY A 331 -8.90 14.62 4.67
CA GLY A 331 -9.17 15.96 4.13
C GLY A 331 -10.39 16.04 3.21
N PHE A 332 -10.53 17.14 2.45
CA PHE A 332 -11.66 17.34 1.56
C PHE A 332 -11.33 18.24 0.36
N ASP A 333 -11.28 17.67 -0.84
CA ASP A 333 -11.25 18.39 -2.12
C ASP A 333 -12.61 19.03 -2.44
N PRO A 334 -12.71 20.38 -2.56
CA PRO A 334 -13.94 21.07 -2.92
C PRO A 334 -14.55 20.68 -4.28
N ALA A 335 -13.81 20.04 -5.19
CA ALA A 335 -14.39 19.50 -6.42
C ALA A 335 -15.34 18.30 -6.16
N THR A 336 -15.16 17.57 -5.04
CA THR A 336 -15.97 16.38 -4.70
C THR A 336 -17.34 16.72 -4.11
N VAL A 337 -17.68 18.00 -3.85
CA VAL A 337 -18.94 18.46 -3.24
C VAL A 337 -20.18 17.77 -3.85
N ASN A 338 -20.20 17.68 -5.19
CA ASN A 338 -21.32 17.21 -5.98
C ASN A 338 -21.25 15.71 -6.35
N LEU A 339 -20.22 14.98 -5.91
CA LEU A 339 -20.14 13.54 -6.17
C LEU A 339 -21.21 12.77 -5.37
N PRO A 340 -21.77 11.69 -5.93
CA PRO A 340 -22.75 10.86 -5.24
C PRO A 340 -22.11 10.15 -4.04
N PRO A 341 -22.89 9.74 -3.03
CA PRO A 341 -22.38 8.97 -1.88
C PRO A 341 -22.23 7.46 -2.16
N ASN A 342 -22.58 7.00 -3.37
CA ASN A 342 -22.41 5.63 -3.83
C ASN A 342 -21.90 5.64 -5.28
N ASN A 343 -20.69 5.14 -5.54
CA ASN A 343 -20.12 5.05 -6.87
C ASN A 343 -20.01 3.59 -7.38
N ARG A 344 -20.83 3.24 -8.38
CA ARG A 344 -20.82 1.90 -9.03
C ARG A 344 -19.65 1.67 -10.00
N LEU A 345 -18.78 2.66 -10.23
CA LEU A 345 -17.61 2.49 -11.11
C LEU A 345 -16.56 1.53 -10.54
N LEU A 346 -16.64 1.20 -9.24
CA LEU A 346 -15.69 0.37 -8.52
C LEU A 346 -16.00 -1.14 -8.59
N ASP A 347 -17.16 -1.53 -9.14
CA ASP A 347 -17.66 -2.91 -9.30
C ASP A 347 -17.03 -3.64 -10.53
N THR A 348 -15.72 -3.52 -10.76
CA THR A 348 -15.00 -4.23 -11.83
C THR A 348 -14.21 -5.42 -11.29
N HIS A 349 -14.35 -6.60 -11.91
CA HIS A 349 -13.49 -7.75 -11.60
C HIS A 349 -12.04 -7.42 -11.98
N MET A 350 -11.12 -7.60 -11.04
CA MET A 350 -9.69 -7.36 -11.25
C MET A 350 -9.01 -8.70 -11.51
N GLU A 351 -8.21 -8.83 -12.56
CA GLU A 351 -7.19 -9.87 -12.60
C GLU A 351 -5.99 -9.42 -11.77
N VAL A 352 -5.47 -10.34 -10.95
CA VAL A 352 -4.56 -10.03 -9.84
C VAL A 352 -3.38 -10.99 -9.79
N ILE A 353 -2.31 -10.60 -9.10
CA ILE A 353 -1.22 -11.49 -8.72
C ILE A 353 -1.02 -11.50 -7.20
N ASN A 354 -0.71 -12.66 -6.62
CA ASN A 354 -0.28 -12.75 -5.23
C ASN A 354 0.99 -11.92 -5.04
N GLN A 355 1.06 -11.06 -4.02
CA GLN A 355 2.25 -10.21 -3.77
C GLN A 355 3.56 -11.01 -3.78
N ARG A 356 3.56 -12.23 -3.23
CA ARG A 356 4.74 -13.10 -3.14
C ARG A 356 5.27 -13.54 -4.51
N ASP A 357 4.46 -13.53 -5.56
CA ASP A 357 4.83 -13.96 -6.91
C ASP A 357 5.10 -12.78 -7.86
N ALA A 358 4.75 -11.55 -7.47
CA ALA A 358 4.93 -10.33 -8.27
C ALA A 358 6.40 -10.12 -8.71
N GLU A 359 7.37 -10.44 -7.85
CA GLU A 359 8.82 -10.39 -8.15
C GLU A 359 9.21 -11.34 -9.29
N LEU A 360 8.85 -12.63 -9.18
CA LEU A 360 9.15 -13.63 -10.21
C LEU A 360 8.40 -13.32 -11.51
N PHE A 361 7.18 -12.77 -11.42
CA PHE A 361 6.42 -12.32 -12.57
C PHE A 361 7.08 -11.13 -13.28
N PHE A 362 7.59 -10.14 -12.54
CA PHE A 362 8.37 -9.04 -13.10
C PHE A 362 9.60 -9.55 -13.87
N LEU A 363 10.41 -10.42 -13.26
CA LEU A 363 11.58 -11.04 -13.91
C LEU A 363 11.16 -11.86 -15.16
N TRP A 364 10.02 -12.56 -15.09
CA TRP A 364 9.47 -13.30 -16.23
C TRP A 364 8.99 -12.39 -17.37
N GLN A 365 8.41 -11.22 -17.08
CA GLN A 365 8.05 -10.23 -18.10
C GLN A 365 9.30 -9.60 -18.73
N MET A 366 10.37 -9.36 -17.97
CA MET A 366 11.69 -8.99 -18.53
C MET A 366 12.20 -10.06 -19.49
N TYR A 367 12.29 -11.32 -19.04
CA TYR A 367 12.75 -12.44 -19.85
C TYR A 367 11.94 -12.62 -21.16
N LYS A 368 10.61 -12.41 -21.08
CA LYS A 368 9.72 -12.45 -22.26
C LYS A 368 9.93 -11.31 -23.24
N LYS A 369 10.25 -10.08 -22.79
CA LYS A 369 10.48 -8.92 -23.69
C LYS A 369 11.87 -8.92 -24.33
N LEU A 370 12.85 -9.67 -23.80
CA LEU A 370 14.21 -9.75 -24.34
C LEU A 370 14.34 -10.72 -25.52
N GLU A 371 15.11 -10.33 -26.54
CA GLU A 371 15.62 -11.23 -27.57
C GLU A 371 16.72 -12.16 -27.03
N ASN A 372 17.04 -13.22 -27.76
CA ASN A 372 17.98 -14.24 -27.28
C ASN A 372 19.43 -13.72 -27.31
N GLY A 373 20.07 -13.68 -26.15
CA GLY A 373 21.44 -13.19 -25.94
C GLY A 373 21.75 -13.00 -24.45
N SER A 374 22.95 -12.54 -24.14
CA SER A 374 23.51 -12.52 -22.77
C SER A 374 22.63 -11.83 -21.71
N GLN A 375 21.91 -10.76 -22.06
CA GLN A 375 20.98 -10.10 -21.14
C GLN A 375 19.83 -11.03 -20.73
N LYS A 376 19.31 -11.83 -21.66
CA LYS A 376 18.23 -12.78 -21.41
C LYS A 376 18.69 -13.99 -20.59
N ASP A 377 19.92 -14.43 -20.84
CA ASP A 377 20.57 -15.49 -20.08
C ASP A 377 20.81 -15.06 -18.62
N GLU A 378 21.19 -13.80 -18.39
CA GLU A 378 21.37 -13.23 -17.04
C GLU A 378 20.05 -13.06 -16.29
N ILE A 379 18.95 -12.65 -16.94
CA ILE A 379 17.61 -12.65 -16.30
C ILE A 379 17.14 -14.09 -16.01
N LEU A 380 17.40 -15.07 -16.88
CA LEU A 380 17.08 -16.47 -16.61
C LEU A 380 17.88 -17.03 -15.42
N LYS A 381 19.15 -16.62 -15.29
CA LYS A 381 19.98 -16.89 -14.11
C LYS A 381 19.38 -16.28 -12.85
N GLN A 382 18.97 -15.00 -12.86
CA GLN A 382 18.31 -14.35 -11.72
C GLN A 382 17.03 -15.09 -11.31
N ILE A 383 16.15 -15.44 -12.26
CA ILE A 383 14.95 -16.27 -11.99
C ILE A 383 15.35 -17.59 -11.33
N THR A 384 16.39 -18.26 -11.85
CA THR A 384 16.87 -19.54 -11.33
C THR A 384 17.44 -19.41 -9.91
N GLU A 385 18.18 -18.33 -9.62
CA GLU A 385 18.78 -18.05 -8.31
C GLU A 385 17.70 -17.69 -7.28
N THR A 386 16.73 -16.82 -7.62
CA THR A 386 15.57 -16.52 -6.78
C THR A 386 14.73 -17.77 -6.51
N MET A 387 14.39 -18.57 -7.53
CA MET A 387 13.64 -19.82 -7.33
C MET A 387 14.42 -20.81 -6.45
N ARG A 388 15.74 -20.96 -6.66
CA ARG A 388 16.59 -21.84 -5.85
C ARG A 388 16.64 -21.40 -4.38
N HIS A 389 16.74 -20.10 -4.12
CA HIS A 389 16.73 -19.55 -2.76
C HIS A 389 15.36 -19.74 -2.09
N ARG A 390 14.25 -19.49 -2.80
CA ARG A 390 12.88 -19.77 -2.32
C ARG A 390 12.71 -21.26 -1.94
N THR A 391 13.08 -22.19 -2.84
CA THR A 391 13.05 -23.64 -2.58
C THR A 391 13.94 -24.05 -1.40
N HIS A 392 15.12 -23.42 -1.23
CA HIS A 392 15.99 -23.66 -0.08
C HIS A 392 15.34 -23.23 1.24
N LEU A 393 14.71 -22.05 1.29
CA LEU A 393 14.00 -21.58 2.48
C LEU A 393 12.82 -22.50 2.84
N ASP A 394 11.96 -22.81 1.87
CA ASP A 394 10.82 -23.71 2.06
C ASP A 394 11.27 -25.10 2.56
N GLY A 395 12.27 -25.70 1.89
CA GLY A 395 12.78 -27.03 2.25
C GLY A 395 13.53 -27.06 3.58
N SER A 396 14.27 -26.00 3.93
CA SER A 396 14.94 -25.88 5.24
C SER A 396 13.92 -25.89 6.38
N ILE A 397 12.80 -25.16 6.21
CA ILE A 397 11.72 -25.12 7.20
C ILE A 397 11.01 -26.48 7.30
N GLU A 398 10.77 -27.19 6.19
CA GLU A 398 10.22 -28.55 6.22
C GLU A 398 11.15 -29.56 6.96
N LEU A 399 12.47 -29.46 6.73
CA LEU A 399 13.47 -30.27 7.43
C LEU A 399 13.53 -29.97 8.93
N ILE A 400 13.57 -28.69 9.33
CA ILE A 400 13.55 -28.29 10.76
C ILE A 400 12.28 -28.84 11.45
N GLY A 401 11.11 -28.72 10.81
CA GLY A 401 9.87 -29.29 11.33
C GLY A 401 9.92 -30.81 11.47
N THR A 402 10.57 -31.48 10.51
CA THR A 402 10.77 -32.94 10.54
C THR A 402 11.72 -33.37 11.65
N PHE A 403 12.81 -32.63 11.90
CA PHE A 403 13.76 -32.94 12.99
C PHE A 403 13.19 -32.66 14.38
N LEU A 404 12.40 -31.59 14.55
CA LEU A 404 11.85 -31.21 15.84
C LEU A 404 10.62 -32.02 16.27
N TYR A 405 9.74 -32.41 15.34
CA TYR A 405 8.45 -33.03 15.67
C TYR A 405 8.19 -34.38 14.97
N GLY A 406 9.10 -34.82 14.10
CA GLY A 406 8.94 -36.00 13.25
C GLY A 406 8.11 -35.74 11.99
N PRO A 407 8.26 -36.58 10.95
CA PRO A 407 7.69 -36.35 9.62
C PRO A 407 6.15 -36.32 9.58
N HIS A 408 5.47 -36.90 10.58
CA HIS A 408 4.00 -36.86 10.68
C HIS A 408 3.45 -35.58 11.33
N LYS A 409 4.27 -34.79 12.02
CA LYS A 409 3.81 -33.61 12.79
C LYS A 409 4.47 -32.29 12.40
N GLY A 410 5.67 -32.31 11.82
CA GLY A 410 6.40 -31.07 11.48
C GLY A 410 5.56 -30.07 10.68
N SER A 411 5.02 -30.52 9.54
CA SER A 411 4.16 -29.70 8.68
C SER A 411 2.87 -29.24 9.39
N SER A 412 2.21 -30.09 10.17
CA SER A 412 0.96 -29.71 10.85
C SER A 412 1.16 -28.74 12.02
N ILE A 413 2.32 -28.76 12.67
CA ILE A 413 2.69 -27.80 13.72
C ILE A 413 3.15 -26.48 13.10
N PHE A 414 3.94 -26.50 12.03
CA PHE A 414 4.42 -25.26 11.38
C PHE A 414 3.31 -24.50 10.66
N ASN A 415 2.41 -25.21 9.98
CA ASN A 415 1.22 -24.63 9.37
C ASN A 415 0.06 -24.42 10.36
N SER A 416 0.26 -24.67 11.66
CA SER A 416 -0.78 -24.45 12.68
C SER A 416 -1.15 -22.97 12.78
N VAL A 417 -2.45 -22.69 12.81
CA VAL A 417 -3.02 -21.37 13.07
C VAL A 417 -3.68 -21.41 14.45
N ARG A 418 -3.45 -20.37 15.25
CA ARG A 418 -4.13 -20.16 16.53
C ARG A 418 -5.58 -19.72 16.29
N GLU A 419 -6.43 -19.91 17.28
CA GLU A 419 -7.82 -19.44 17.23
C GLU A 419 -7.92 -17.93 16.94
N PRO A 420 -8.94 -17.46 16.19
CA PRO A 420 -9.12 -16.04 15.91
C PRO A 420 -9.14 -15.17 17.16
N GLY A 421 -8.48 -14.02 17.09
CA GLY A 421 -8.28 -13.13 18.24
C GLY A 421 -7.15 -13.54 19.22
N MET A 422 -6.40 -14.62 18.95
CA MET A 422 -5.17 -14.95 19.69
C MET A 422 -3.93 -14.28 19.07
N PRO A 423 -2.93 -13.86 19.86
CA PRO A 423 -1.66 -13.37 19.34
C PRO A 423 -0.91 -14.50 18.63
N LEU A 424 -0.21 -14.18 17.53
CA LEU A 424 0.58 -15.14 16.76
C LEU A 424 1.59 -15.93 17.62
N VAL A 425 2.29 -15.22 18.51
CA VAL A 425 3.30 -15.76 19.42
C VAL A 425 3.14 -15.13 20.80
N ASP A 426 3.41 -15.91 21.85
CA ASP A 426 3.39 -15.38 23.22
C ASP A 426 4.69 -14.64 23.55
N ASP A 427 5.83 -15.18 23.12
CA ASP A 427 7.16 -14.57 23.27
C ASP A 427 7.72 -14.05 21.93
N TRP A 428 7.59 -12.75 21.74
CA TRP A 428 8.13 -12.02 20.58
C TRP A 428 9.67 -11.89 20.60
N GLY A 429 10.29 -12.02 21.77
CA GLY A 429 11.75 -12.11 21.91
C GLY A 429 12.27 -13.46 21.43
N CYS A 430 11.56 -14.54 21.76
CA CYS A 430 11.80 -15.86 21.17
C CYS A 430 11.66 -15.81 19.64
N LEU A 431 10.57 -15.24 19.09
CA LEU A 431 10.35 -15.16 17.65
C LEU A 431 11.55 -14.52 16.91
N LYS A 432 11.99 -13.34 17.37
CA LYS A 432 13.18 -12.65 16.85
C LYS A 432 14.45 -13.48 17.02
N SER A 433 14.61 -14.18 18.15
CA SER A 433 15.75 -15.09 18.34
C SER A 433 15.71 -16.30 17.41
N MET A 434 14.54 -16.81 17.01
CA MET A 434 14.44 -17.95 16.08
C MET A 434 14.77 -17.51 14.65
N VAL A 435 14.29 -16.34 14.22
CA VAL A 435 14.67 -15.72 12.92
C VAL A 435 16.19 -15.56 12.83
N ARG A 436 16.81 -14.91 13.83
CA ARG A 436 18.27 -14.71 13.87
C ARG A 436 19.06 -16.02 13.87
N LEU A 437 18.57 -17.02 14.60
CA LEU A 437 19.20 -18.33 14.66
C LEU A 437 19.13 -19.05 13.31
N PHE A 438 17.99 -18.97 12.63
CA PHE A 438 17.82 -19.50 11.28
C PHE A 438 18.75 -18.78 10.29
N GLU A 439 18.71 -17.44 10.22
CA GLU A 439 19.48 -16.70 9.20
C GLU A 439 21.00 -16.89 9.33
N ASN A 440 21.51 -17.08 10.55
CA ASN A 440 22.92 -17.34 10.85
C ASN A 440 23.44 -18.67 10.28
N TYR A 441 22.57 -19.64 9.96
CA TYR A 441 22.95 -20.95 9.43
C TYR A 441 22.36 -21.26 8.05
N CYS A 442 21.23 -20.64 7.71
CA CYS A 442 20.45 -20.92 6.49
C CYS A 442 20.49 -19.77 5.47
N GLY A 443 21.12 -18.63 5.79
CA GLY A 443 21.01 -17.41 4.99
C GLY A 443 19.75 -16.60 5.29
N SER A 444 19.70 -15.35 4.83
CA SER A 444 18.61 -14.43 5.12
C SER A 444 17.27 -14.92 4.57
N LEU A 445 16.18 -14.55 5.25
CA LEU A 445 14.82 -14.83 4.81
C LEU A 445 14.43 -14.05 3.54
N THR A 446 14.96 -12.83 3.35
CA THR A 446 14.43 -11.82 2.41
C THR A 446 12.93 -11.52 2.65
N GLN A 447 12.30 -10.69 1.79
CA GLN A 447 10.86 -10.44 1.88
C GLN A 447 10.02 -11.71 1.61
N TYR A 448 10.54 -12.69 0.86
CA TYR A 448 9.85 -13.96 0.61
C TYR A 448 9.71 -14.80 1.90
N GLY A 449 10.82 -15.00 2.62
CA GLY A 449 10.90 -15.87 3.79
C GLY A 449 10.11 -15.37 4.99
N MET A 450 9.62 -14.13 4.98
CA MET A 450 8.64 -13.62 5.95
C MET A 450 7.39 -14.53 6.06
N LYS A 451 7.03 -15.27 5.01
CA LYS A 451 5.99 -16.32 5.04
C LYS A 451 6.19 -17.34 6.18
N HIS A 452 7.44 -17.65 6.55
CA HIS A 452 7.80 -18.66 7.54
C HIS A 452 7.71 -18.15 8.99
N MET A 453 7.37 -16.88 9.21
CA MET A 453 7.30 -16.29 10.56
C MET A 453 6.30 -17.02 11.47
N ARG A 454 5.24 -17.62 10.90
CA ARG A 454 4.31 -18.53 11.60
C ARG A 454 4.96 -19.84 12.06
N ALA A 455 5.89 -20.41 11.28
CA ALA A 455 6.64 -21.60 11.69
C ALA A 455 7.56 -21.28 12.89
N PHE A 456 8.30 -20.17 12.83
CA PHE A 456 9.13 -19.71 13.96
C PHE A 456 8.30 -19.39 15.21
N ALA A 457 7.13 -18.76 15.05
CA ALA A 457 6.19 -18.55 16.14
C ALA A 457 5.73 -19.87 16.76
N ASN A 458 5.40 -20.88 15.93
CA ASN A 458 4.95 -22.18 16.39
C ASN A 458 6.06 -23.02 17.06
N ILE A 459 7.35 -22.79 16.73
CA ILE A 459 8.48 -23.27 17.55
C ILE A 459 8.39 -22.68 18.96
N CYS A 460 8.35 -21.35 19.09
CA CYS A 460 8.27 -20.66 20.38
C CYS A 460 7.04 -21.08 21.20
N ASN A 461 5.88 -21.19 20.55
CA ASN A 461 4.61 -21.59 21.16
C ASN A 461 4.58 -23.05 21.66
N SER A 462 5.54 -23.89 21.24
CA SER A 462 5.57 -25.33 21.57
C SER A 462 6.52 -25.71 22.72
N GLY A 463 7.30 -24.76 23.24
CA GLY A 463 8.18 -24.99 24.39
C GLY A 463 9.42 -25.85 24.12
N VAL A 464 9.78 -26.06 22.86
CA VAL A 464 11.00 -26.80 22.47
C VAL A 464 12.27 -26.08 22.97
N SER A 465 13.26 -26.85 23.41
CA SER A 465 14.52 -26.28 23.92
C SER A 465 15.31 -25.58 22.80
N LYS A 466 15.90 -24.41 23.11
CA LYS A 466 16.71 -23.67 22.13
C LYS A 466 17.84 -24.52 21.53
N VAL A 467 18.46 -25.39 22.33
CA VAL A 467 19.53 -26.31 21.87
C VAL A 467 19.01 -27.22 20.77
N SER A 468 17.83 -27.83 20.96
CA SER A 468 17.21 -28.71 19.96
C SER A 468 16.84 -27.98 18.68
N VAL A 469 16.42 -26.70 18.77
CA VAL A 469 16.15 -25.86 17.58
C VAL A 469 17.44 -25.50 16.85
N GLU A 470 18.50 -25.18 17.58
CA GLU A 470 19.84 -24.90 17.04
C GLU A 470 20.43 -26.12 16.32
N GLU A 471 20.35 -27.31 16.95
CA GLU A 471 20.72 -28.59 16.34
C GLU A 471 19.93 -28.90 15.06
N ALA A 472 18.61 -28.68 15.07
CA ALA A 472 17.74 -28.90 13.91
C ALA A 472 18.02 -27.92 12.75
N ILE A 473 18.27 -26.64 13.05
CA ILE A 473 18.64 -25.61 12.08
C ILE A 473 20.00 -25.92 11.45
N VAL A 474 21.01 -26.23 12.26
CA VAL A 474 22.35 -26.60 11.79
C VAL A 474 22.30 -27.87 10.94
N ALA A 475 21.49 -28.87 11.32
CA ALA A 475 21.32 -30.08 10.53
C ALA A 475 20.61 -29.85 9.19
N ALA A 476 19.58 -28.99 9.15
CA ALA A 476 18.81 -28.71 7.95
C ALA A 476 19.60 -27.91 6.89
N CYS A 477 20.44 -26.98 7.35
CA CYS A 477 21.20 -26.07 6.48
C CYS A 477 22.68 -26.48 6.31
N SER A 478 23.07 -27.64 6.83
CA SER A 478 24.42 -28.22 6.71
C SER A 478 24.86 -28.36 5.24
N GLY A 479 25.93 -27.65 4.87
CA GLY A 479 26.48 -27.67 3.51
C GLY A 479 25.80 -26.72 2.53
N HIS A 480 24.85 -25.88 2.99
CA HIS A 480 24.41 -24.71 2.22
C HIS A 480 25.48 -23.61 2.29
N ASP A 481 25.76 -22.97 1.15
CA ASP A 481 26.51 -21.70 1.10
C ASP A 481 25.54 -20.59 0.68
N PRO A 482 25.14 -19.69 1.62
CA PRO A 482 24.24 -18.59 1.32
C PRO A 482 24.95 -17.43 0.58
N GLY A 483 26.29 -17.44 0.48
CA GLY A 483 27.07 -16.45 -0.25
C GLY A 483 26.74 -15.00 0.15
N LEU A 484 26.26 -14.21 -0.82
CA LEU A 484 25.86 -12.82 -0.59
C LEU A 484 24.59 -12.69 0.27
N LEU A 485 23.72 -13.68 0.30
CA LEU A 485 22.48 -13.67 1.09
C LEU A 485 22.70 -14.00 2.58
N HIS A 486 23.94 -14.09 3.07
CA HIS A 486 24.22 -14.23 4.49
C HIS A 486 23.98 -12.91 5.26
N PRO A 487 23.36 -12.92 6.46
CA PRO A 487 23.08 -11.72 7.25
C PRO A 487 24.31 -10.90 7.69
N SER A 488 25.52 -11.41 7.52
CA SER A 488 26.76 -10.60 7.68
C SER A 488 26.87 -9.44 6.68
N ASN A 489 26.18 -9.52 5.55
CA ASN A 489 26.35 -8.60 4.42
C ASN A 489 25.27 -7.51 4.41
N HIS A 490 24.06 -7.83 4.87
CA HIS A 490 22.87 -6.97 4.79
C HIS A 490 22.14 -6.77 6.14
N GLY A 491 22.61 -7.41 7.21
CA GLY A 491 21.94 -7.43 8.52
C GLY A 491 21.01 -8.63 8.69
N TYR A 492 20.40 -8.70 9.87
CA TYR A 492 19.38 -9.70 10.22
C TYR A 492 17.99 -9.12 10.08
N SER A 493 17.02 -9.94 9.70
CA SER A 493 15.61 -9.58 9.61
C SER A 493 14.95 -9.27 10.97
N ALA A 494 15.68 -9.37 12.10
CA ALA A 494 15.19 -9.22 13.48
C ALA A 494 16.24 -8.67 14.48
#